data_AF-A0A1I4V7I2-F1
#
_entry.id   AF-A0A1I4V7I2-F1
#
_cell.length_a   1.000
_cell.length_b   1.000
_cell.length_c   1.000
_cell.angle_alpha   90.00
_cell.angle_beta   90.00
_cell.angle_gamma   90.00
#
_symmetry.space_group_name_H-M   'P 1'
#
loop_
_entity.id
_entity.type
_entity.pdbx_description
1 polymer ?
#
loop_
_entity_poly.entity_id
_entity_poly.type
_entity_poly.pdbx_seq_one_letter_code
_entity_poly.pdbx_strand_id
1 'polypeptide(L)'
;MAEAIRIKLKEIRRKGRDYFLASWQEGELVLEPHCFCGQELEEDYVCPVCERSCNITCFVCKDPQALAVVEKFIFGHPQFRDFEAYLLDTSE
;
A
#
# COMPACT_ATOMS: atom_id res chain seq x y z
N MET A 1 -3.53 -13.24 -14.64
CA MET A 1 -2.23 -13.13 -13.97
C MET A 1 -1.99 -11.64 -13.81
N ALA A 2 -2.18 -11.08 -12.61
CA ALA A 2 -1.78 -9.69 -12.39
C ALA A 2 -0.26 -9.67 -12.42
N GLU A 3 0.32 -8.90 -13.34
CA GLU A 3 1.74 -8.62 -13.31
C GLU A 3 2.01 -7.81 -12.04
N ALA A 4 2.88 -8.32 -11.17
CA ALA A 4 3.39 -7.59 -10.04
C ALA A 4 4.21 -6.39 -10.56
N ILE A 5 3.56 -5.25 -10.74
CA ILE A 5 4.21 -4.02 -11.16
C ILE A 5 5.07 -3.53 -10.00
N ARG A 6 6.37 -3.38 -10.23
CA ARG A 6 7.28 -2.76 -9.26
C ARG A 6 7.04 -1.24 -9.27
N ILE A 7 7.01 -0.61 -8.10
CA ILE A 7 6.83 0.83 -7.98
C ILE A 7 7.75 1.44 -6.94
N LYS A 8 8.22 2.67 -7.21
CA LYS A 8 8.93 3.50 -6.24
C LYS A 8 7.92 4.30 -5.43
N LEU A 9 8.12 4.43 -4.12
CA LEU A 9 7.25 5.26 -3.25
C LEU A 9 7.10 6.69 -3.76
N LYS A 10 8.16 7.26 -4.33
CA LYS A 10 8.14 8.60 -4.93
C LYS A 10 7.10 8.72 -6.05
N GLU A 11 6.90 7.67 -6.84
CA GLU A 11 5.93 7.66 -7.94
C GLU A 11 4.48 7.58 -7.42
N ILE A 12 4.23 6.78 -6.38
CA ILE A 12 2.92 6.74 -5.69
C ILE A 12 2.56 8.13 -5.16
N ARG A 13 3.50 8.76 -4.45
CA ARG A 13 3.34 10.09 -3.88
C ARG A 13 3.12 11.15 -4.96
N ARG A 14 3.87 11.08 -6.08
CA ARG A 14 3.73 11.96 -7.24
C ARG A 14 2.37 11.84 -7.92
N LYS A 15 1.77 10.64 -7.91
CA LYS A 15 0.40 10.39 -8.37
C LYS A 15 -0.68 10.85 -7.37
N GLY A 16 -0.29 11.34 -6.19
CA GLY A 16 -1.23 11.78 -5.15
C GLY A 16 -2.05 10.65 -4.54
N ARG A 17 -1.53 9.41 -4.59
CA ARG A 17 -2.22 8.23 -4.08
C ARG A 17 -1.77 7.90 -2.66
N ASP A 18 -2.73 7.70 -1.78
CA ASP A 18 -2.51 7.16 -0.44
C ASP A 18 -2.24 5.65 -0.55
N TYR A 19 -1.39 5.10 0.32
CA TYR A 19 -0.94 3.72 0.22
C TYR A 19 -0.74 3.04 1.57
N PHE A 20 -1.00 1.74 1.63
CA PHE A 20 -0.58 0.88 2.74
C PHE A 20 0.80 0.33 2.43
N LEU A 21 1.73 0.51 3.34
CA LEU A 21 3.02 -0.14 3.29
C LEU A 21 2.88 -1.51 3.95
N ALA A 22 2.86 -2.55 3.12
CA ALA A 22 2.70 -3.92 3.56
C ALA A 22 4.08 -4.58 3.76
N SER A 23 4.26 -5.29 4.86
CA SER A 23 5.48 -6.05 5.12
C SER A 23 5.15 -7.36 5.82
N TRP A 24 5.90 -8.41 5.51
CA TRP A 24 5.74 -9.69 6.16
C TRP A 24 6.74 -9.82 7.31
N GLN A 25 6.25 -9.77 8.54
CA GLN A 25 7.07 -9.83 9.75
C GLN A 25 6.50 -10.89 10.70
N GLU A 26 7.37 -11.76 11.22
CA GLU A 26 7.02 -12.77 12.24
C GLU A 26 5.87 -13.73 11.87
N GLY A 27 5.56 -13.88 10.58
CA GLY A 27 4.46 -14.73 10.11
C GLY A 27 3.13 -14.01 9.98
N GLU A 28 3.12 -12.69 10.14
CA GLU A 28 1.94 -11.84 10.01
C GLU A 28 2.15 -10.75 8.95
N LEU A 29 1.04 -10.32 8.34
CA LEU A 29 1.04 -9.21 7.40
C LEU A 29 0.84 -7.90 8.18
N VAL A 30 1.90 -7.10 8.26
CA VAL A 30 1.85 -5.77 8.87
C VAL A 30 1.51 -4.76 7.79
N LEU A 31 0.47 -3.95 8.02
CA LEU A 31 0.01 -2.90 7.11
C LEU A 31 0.13 -1.54 7.80
N GLU A 32 0.99 -0.69 7.27
CA GLU A 32 1.23 0.66 7.80
C GLU A 32 0.53 1.67 6.86
N PRO A 33 -0.51 2.39 7.28
CA PRO A 33 -1.21 3.34 6.42
C PRO A 33 -0.37 4.61 6.23
N HIS A 34 -0.15 5.01 4.99
CA HIS A 34 0.55 6.25 4.66
C HIS A 34 -0.28 7.14 3.72
N CYS A 35 -0.21 8.43 3.98
CA CYS A 35 -0.73 9.44 3.08
C CYS A 35 0.22 9.62 1.88
N PHE A 36 -0.31 10.08 0.75
CA PHE A 36 0.47 10.49 -0.43
C PHE A 36 1.54 11.54 -0.10
N CYS A 37 1.34 12.34 0.97
CA CYS A 37 2.33 13.31 1.41
C CYS A 37 3.57 12.65 2.04
N GLY A 38 3.51 11.37 2.40
CA GLY A 38 4.57 10.59 3.04
C GLY A 38 4.41 10.46 4.56
N GLN A 39 3.39 11.10 5.14
CA GLN A 39 3.07 10.98 6.56
C GLN A 39 2.41 9.63 6.84
N GLU A 40 2.86 8.95 7.89
CA GLU A 40 2.15 7.80 8.45
C GLU A 40 0.84 8.26 9.09
N LEU A 41 -0.21 7.51 8.84
CA LEU A 41 -1.54 7.77 9.35
C LEU A 41 -1.76 6.97 10.63
N GLU A 42 -2.46 7.57 11.57
CA GLU A 42 -2.95 6.86 12.75
C GLU A 42 -4.25 6.12 12.43
N GLU A 43 -4.84 5.46 13.44
CA GLU A 43 -6.04 4.62 13.31
C GLU A 43 -7.25 5.38 12.72
N ASP A 44 -7.30 6.70 12.86
CA ASP A 44 -8.35 7.55 12.31
C ASP A 44 -8.23 7.78 10.78
N TYR A 45 -7.13 7.35 10.14
CA TYR A 45 -6.82 7.61 8.73
C TYR A 45 -6.86 9.11 8.34
N VAL A 46 -6.70 9.99 9.33
CA VAL A 46 -6.63 11.44 9.15
C VAL A 46 -5.17 11.86 9.06
N CYS A 47 -4.80 12.51 7.97
CA CYS A 47 -3.45 13.03 7.85
C CYS A 47 -3.33 14.35 8.65
N PRO A 48 -2.41 14.46 9.62
CA PRO A 48 -2.20 15.71 10.36
C PRO A 48 -1.57 16.82 9.51
N VAL A 49 -0.96 16.46 8.37
CA VAL A 49 -0.31 17.40 7.44
C VAL A 49 -1.28 17.89 6.37
N CYS A 50 -2.15 16.99 5.87
CA CYS A 50 -3.11 17.33 4.81
C CYS A 50 -4.50 17.67 5.36
N GLU A 51 -4.74 17.47 6.65
CA GLU A 51 -6.00 17.71 7.37
C GLU A 51 -7.23 17.07 6.69
N ARG A 52 -7.03 15.89 6.09
CA ARG A 52 -8.05 15.16 5.34
C ARG A 52 -8.10 13.70 5.75
N SER A 53 -9.28 13.10 5.59
CA SER A 53 -9.45 11.65 5.62
C SER A 53 -8.84 11.05 4.35
N CYS A 54 -7.83 10.20 4.53
CA CYS A 54 -7.15 9.54 3.42
C CYS A 54 -7.93 8.29 3.01
N ASN A 55 -8.12 8.10 1.72
CA ASN A 55 -8.75 6.89 1.19
C ASN A 55 -7.70 6.04 0.49
N ILE A 56 -7.26 4.99 1.18
CA ILE A 56 -6.17 4.17 0.73
C ILE A 56 -6.71 3.07 -0.18
N THR A 57 -6.32 3.08 -1.44
CA THR A 57 -6.71 2.07 -2.44
C THR A 57 -5.50 1.34 -3.03
N CYS A 58 -4.32 1.53 -2.45
CA CYS A 58 -3.07 1.01 -2.99
C CYS A 58 -2.27 0.34 -1.88
N PHE A 59 -1.73 -0.85 -2.15
CA PHE A 59 -0.80 -1.56 -1.28
C PHE A 59 0.59 -1.55 -1.93
N VAL A 60 1.60 -1.16 -1.16
CA VAL A 60 3.00 -1.21 -1.53
C VAL A 60 3.68 -2.21 -0.63
N CYS A 61 4.06 -3.36 -1.19
CA CYS A 61 4.64 -4.46 -0.45
C CYS A 61 6.16 -4.35 -0.43
N LYS A 62 6.78 -4.34 0.76
CA LYS A 62 8.24 -4.29 0.92
C LYS A 62 8.93 -5.55 0.36
N ASP A 63 8.23 -6.67 0.39
CA ASP A 63 8.75 -7.98 0.03
C ASP A 63 7.74 -8.80 -0.82
N PRO A 64 8.22 -9.76 -1.64
CA PRO A 64 7.35 -10.58 -2.48
C PRO A 64 6.37 -11.45 -1.68
N GLN A 65 6.69 -11.77 -0.42
CA GLN A 65 5.83 -12.59 0.42
C GLN A 65 4.60 -11.81 0.87
N ALA A 66 4.76 -10.57 1.34
CA ALA A 66 3.68 -9.64 1.61
C ALA A 66 2.81 -9.44 0.37
N LEU A 67 3.42 -9.28 -0.82
CA LEU A 67 2.69 -9.15 -2.08
C LEU A 67 1.79 -10.35 -2.35
N ALA A 68 2.33 -11.57 -2.26
CA ALA A 68 1.55 -12.78 -2.52
C ALA A 68 0.35 -12.92 -1.56
N VAL A 69 0.46 -12.43 -0.33
CA VAL A 69 -0.64 -12.43 0.65
C VAL A 69 -1.67 -11.35 0.31
N VAL A 70 -1.23 -10.12 0.03
CA VAL A 70 -2.10 -9.00 -0.36
C VAL A 70 -2.85 -9.31 -1.65
N GLU A 71 -2.18 -9.87 -2.66
CA GLU A 71 -2.83 -10.26 -3.91
C GLU A 71 -3.95 -11.28 -3.64
N LYS A 72 -3.68 -12.32 -2.84
CA LYS A 72 -4.72 -13.29 -2.45
C LYS A 72 -5.88 -12.61 -1.73
N PHE A 73 -5.61 -11.61 -0.89
CA PHE A 73 -6.63 -10.85 -0.19
C PHE A 73 -7.50 -10.03 -1.15
N ILE A 74 -6.88 -9.29 -2.09
CA ILE A 74 -7.58 -8.50 -3.10
C ILE A 74 -8.41 -9.40 -4.02
N PHE A 75 -7.82 -10.48 -4.54
CA PHE A 75 -8.50 -11.42 -5.44
C PHE A 75 -9.62 -12.21 -4.74
N GLY A 76 -9.51 -12.45 -3.44
CA GLY A 76 -10.50 -13.20 -2.66
C GLY A 76 -11.80 -12.44 -2.42
N HIS A 77 -11.83 -11.12 -2.65
CA HIS A 77 -12.90 -10.25 -2.18
C HIS A 77 -13.27 -9.20 -3.25
N PRO A 78 -14.47 -9.29 -3.86
CA PRO A 78 -14.87 -8.39 -4.96
C PRO A 78 -14.96 -6.91 -4.56
N GLN A 79 -15.08 -6.62 -3.26
CA GLN A 79 -15.06 -5.25 -2.70
C GLN A 79 -13.67 -4.58 -2.81
N PHE A 80 -12.60 -5.36 -3.00
CA PHE A 80 -11.25 -4.84 -3.16
C PHE A 80 -10.82 -4.79 -4.64
N ARG A 81 -11.76 -4.92 -5.59
CA ARG A 81 -11.48 -4.85 -7.04
C ARG A 81 -10.68 -3.61 -7.46
N ASP A 82 -10.95 -2.46 -6.82
CA ASP A 82 -10.30 -1.20 -7.14
C ASP A 82 -8.98 -1.00 -6.39
N PHE A 83 -8.58 -2.00 -5.58
CA PHE A 83 -7.30 -1.99 -4.90
C PHE A 83 -6.20 -2.55 -5.79
N GLU A 84 -5.07 -1.88 -5.76
CA GLU A 84 -3.89 -2.26 -6.51
C GLU A 84 -2.77 -2.66 -5.56
N ALA A 85 -2.03 -3.71 -5.87
CA ALA A 85 -0.86 -4.13 -5.11
C ALA A 85 0.39 -4.02 -5.97
N TYR A 86 1.43 -3.40 -5.40
CA TYR A 86 2.71 -3.18 -6.05
C TYR A 86 3.84 -3.71 -5.18
N LEU A 87 4.91 -4.19 -5.82
CA LEU A 87 6.14 -4.51 -5.12
C LEU A 87 7.00 -3.25 -5.01
N LEU A 88 7.53 -2.98 -3.83
CA LEU A 88 8.43 -1.86 -3.62
C LEU A 88 9.72 -2.07 -4.42
N ASP A 89 10.02 -1.14 -5.31
CA ASP A 89 11.29 -1.10 -6.02
C ASP A 89 12.33 -0.39 -5.15
N THR A 90 13.27 -1.16 -4.61
CA THR A 90 14.42 -0.65 -3.83
C THR A 90 15.64 -0.34 -4.68
N SER A 91 15.51 -0.45 -6.01
CA SER A 91 16.57 -0.17 -6.97
C SER A 91 16.82 1.35 -7.00
N GLU A 92 17.93 1.82 -6.42
CA GLU A 92 18.31 3.25 -6.42
C GLU A 92 18.54 3.80 -7.84
#